data_AF-A0A8S0ZW67-F1
#
_entry.id   AF-A0A8S0ZW67-F1
#
_cell.length_a   1.000
_cell.length_b   1.000
_cell.length_c   1.000
_cell.angle_alpha   90.00
_cell.angle_beta   90.00
_cell.angle_gamma   90.00
#
_symmetry.space_group_name_H-M   'P 1'
#
loop_
_entity.id
_entity.type
_entity.pdbx_description
1 polymer ?
#
loop_
_entity_poly.entity_id
_entity_poly.type
_entity_poly.pdbx_seq_one_letter_code
_entity_poly.pdbx_strand_id
1 'polypeptide(L)'
;MVIQKITELKESNMDSVNMKRATETVPCTESEDQYITESKLRDIVKQEFSICLRSVTNELHNINNQIVMFQESVAFYNNCYEDMKKNLEAKDAIIDQLQADNKRLLTDVVDLTSRLTIVEQHMRDSNLEINGIPEHHNENLASAGSELAFAQKPQQAARDILEATDDACAYNTRPMRILPLSVGRRVMMIR
;
A
#
# COMPACT_ATOMS: atom_id res chain seq x y z
N MET A 1 -21.43 1.09 -3.45
CA MET A 1 -22.17 0.41 -4.56
C MET A 1 -23.07 -0.75 -4.11
N VAL A 2 -22.82 -1.44 -2.99
CA VAL A 2 -23.66 -2.58 -2.56
C VAL A 2 -24.95 -2.15 -1.85
N ILE A 3 -24.91 -1.06 -1.07
CA ILE A 3 -26.07 -0.60 -0.27
C ILE A 3 -27.22 -0.05 -1.14
N GLN A 4 -26.92 0.46 -2.33
CA GLN A 4 -27.92 1.07 -3.21
C GLN A 4 -28.80 0.03 -3.95
N LYS A 5 -28.36 -1.24 -4.00
CA LYS A 5 -29.07 -2.33 -4.69
C LYS A 5 -30.14 -3.02 -3.83
N ILE A 6 -30.14 -2.77 -2.52
CA ILE A 6 -31.08 -3.41 -1.58
C ILE A 6 -32.41 -2.62 -1.50
N THR A 7 -32.40 -1.33 -1.81
CA THR A 7 -33.60 -0.47 -1.73
C THR A 7 -34.57 -0.69 -2.90
N GLU A 8 -34.11 -1.15 -4.06
CA GLU A 8 -34.94 -1.30 -5.27
C GLU A 8 -35.80 -2.58 -5.29
N LEU A 9 -35.58 -3.55 -4.38
CA LEU A 9 -36.30 -4.83 -4.38
C LEU A 9 -37.56 -4.87 -3.51
N LYS A 10 -37.96 -3.75 -2.89
CA LYS A 10 -39.10 -3.71 -1.95
C LYS A 10 -40.39 -3.12 -2.52
N GLU A 11 -40.41 -2.64 -3.76
CA GLU A 11 -41.57 -1.94 -4.34
C GLU A 11 -42.44 -2.77 -5.32
N SER A 12 -42.12 -4.05 -5.57
CA SER A 12 -42.88 -4.87 -6.52
C SER A 12 -43.59 -6.08 -5.86
N ASN A 13 -44.54 -5.88 -4.95
CA ASN A 13 -45.43 -7.00 -4.58
C ASN A 13 -46.78 -6.63 -3.93
N MET A 14 -47.50 -5.66 -4.50
CA MET A 14 -48.94 -5.53 -4.23
C MET A 14 -49.66 -5.27 -5.55
N ASP A 15 -50.16 -6.33 -6.18
CA ASP A 15 -51.30 -6.21 -7.08
C ASP A 15 -52.04 -7.55 -7.24
N SER A 16 -53.37 -7.45 -7.15
CA SER A 16 -54.41 -8.32 -7.74
C SER A 16 -54.79 -9.65 -7.05
N VAL A 17 -55.78 -9.58 -6.15
CA VAL A 17 -56.77 -10.66 -5.95
C VAL A 17 -58.16 -10.10 -6.28
N ASN A 18 -58.61 -10.35 -7.51
CA ASN A 18 -59.95 -10.01 -8.00
C ASN A 18 -60.81 -11.28 -8.02
N MET A 19 -61.63 -11.49 -6.99
CA MET A 19 -62.61 -12.58 -6.94
C MET A 19 -63.95 -12.08 -7.50
N LYS A 20 -64.28 -12.48 -8.73
CA LYS A 20 -65.64 -12.37 -9.29
C LYS A 20 -66.55 -13.38 -8.59
N ARG A 21 -67.53 -12.86 -7.86
CA ARG A 21 -68.59 -13.61 -7.16
C ARG A 21 -69.77 -13.78 -8.11
N ALA A 22 -70.13 -15.04 -8.40
CA ALA A 22 -71.36 -15.39 -9.09
C ALA A 22 -72.57 -15.19 -8.16
N THR A 23 -73.60 -14.55 -8.69
CA THR A 23 -74.91 -14.36 -8.07
C THR A 23 -75.80 -15.56 -8.37
N GLU A 24 -76.08 -16.38 -7.35
CA GLU A 24 -77.19 -17.33 -7.35
C GLU A 24 -78.15 -16.94 -6.21
N THR A 25 -79.34 -16.50 -6.59
CA THR A 25 -80.48 -16.19 -5.72
C THR A 25 -81.23 -17.47 -5.38
N VAL A 26 -81.31 -17.80 -4.09
CA VAL A 26 -82.10 -18.92 -3.54
C VAL A 26 -83.22 -18.38 -2.63
N PRO A 27 -84.41 -19.00 -2.58
CA PRO A 27 -85.63 -18.41 -2.01
C PRO A 27 -85.65 -18.43 -0.47
N CYS A 28 -86.13 -17.32 0.12
CA CYS A 28 -86.39 -17.19 1.55
C CYS A 28 -87.47 -18.16 2.02
N THR A 29 -87.10 -19.04 2.95
CA THR A 29 -88.03 -19.71 3.87
C THR A 29 -87.93 -19.03 5.23
N GLU A 30 -89.09 -18.75 5.83
CA GLU A 30 -89.25 -18.03 7.10
C GLU A 30 -88.55 -18.80 8.23
N SER A 31 -87.46 -18.22 8.73
CA SER A 31 -86.64 -18.75 9.81
C SER A 31 -87.29 -18.44 11.14
N GLU A 32 -87.61 -19.48 11.91
CA GLU A 32 -87.91 -19.35 13.33
C GLU A 32 -86.76 -18.59 14.03
N ASP A 33 -87.11 -17.67 14.92
CA ASP A 33 -86.16 -16.88 15.72
C ASP A 33 -85.35 -17.80 16.64
N GLN A 34 -84.23 -18.28 16.12
CA GLN A 34 -83.27 -19.12 16.86
C GLN A 34 -82.46 -18.22 17.80
N TYR A 35 -83.01 -17.95 18.99
CA TYR A 35 -82.34 -17.18 20.02
C TYR A 35 -80.99 -17.80 20.42
N ILE A 36 -79.94 -16.98 20.44
CA ILE A 36 -78.61 -17.39 20.89
C ILE A 36 -78.65 -17.54 22.41
N THR A 37 -78.33 -18.74 22.91
CA THR A 37 -78.19 -18.97 24.35
C THR A 37 -76.93 -18.30 24.89
N GLU A 38 -76.98 -17.87 26.16
CA GLU A 38 -75.85 -17.21 26.85
C GLU A 38 -74.56 -18.04 26.76
N SER A 39 -74.65 -19.37 26.88
CA SER A 39 -73.51 -20.28 26.76
C SER A 39 -72.81 -20.14 25.41
N LYS A 40 -73.57 -20.10 24.31
CA LYS A 40 -73.03 -19.99 22.97
C LYS A 40 -72.31 -18.65 22.76
N LEU A 41 -72.83 -17.58 23.34
CA LEU A 41 -72.19 -16.27 23.30
C LEU A 41 -70.89 -16.24 24.12
N ARG A 42 -70.86 -16.85 25.30
CA ARG A 42 -69.63 -17.02 26.10
C ARG A 42 -68.58 -17.83 25.35
N ASP A 43 -68.97 -18.87 24.64
CA ASP A 43 -68.05 -19.71 23.88
C ASP A 43 -67.46 -18.96 22.67
N ILE A 44 -68.27 -18.18 21.95
CA ILE A 44 -67.79 -17.30 20.87
C ILE A 44 -66.78 -16.29 21.42
N VAL A 45 -67.11 -15.58 22.50
CA VAL A 45 -66.19 -14.59 23.09
C VAL A 45 -64.87 -15.24 23.54
N LYS A 46 -64.94 -16.41 24.18
CA LYS A 46 -63.73 -17.16 24.58
C LYS A 46 -62.90 -17.58 23.38
N GLN A 47 -63.55 -18.04 22.32
CA GLN A 47 -62.87 -18.47 21.09
C GLN A 47 -62.17 -17.28 20.42
N GLU A 48 -62.88 -16.18 20.19
CA GLU A 48 -62.33 -14.97 19.58
C GLU A 48 -61.19 -14.39 20.42
N PHE A 49 -61.36 -14.34 21.74
CA PHE A 49 -60.31 -13.85 22.64
C PHE A 49 -59.10 -14.78 22.65
N SER A 50 -59.30 -16.10 22.62
CA SER A 50 -58.21 -17.07 22.52
C SER A 50 -57.44 -16.95 21.21
N ILE A 51 -58.13 -16.74 20.09
CA ILE A 51 -57.50 -16.51 18.78
C ILE A 51 -56.69 -15.20 18.82
N CYS A 52 -57.26 -14.12 19.33
CA CYS A 52 -56.59 -12.83 19.45
C CYS A 52 -55.34 -12.92 20.33
N LEU A 53 -55.43 -13.53 21.52
CA LEU A 53 -54.29 -13.73 22.40
C LEU A 53 -53.19 -14.56 21.74
N ARG A 54 -53.54 -15.65 21.05
CA ARG A 54 -52.58 -16.48 20.32
C ARG A 54 -51.85 -15.69 19.23
N SER A 55 -52.59 -14.85 18.50
CA SER A 55 -52.02 -13.97 17.49
C SER A 55 -50.99 -13.01 18.11
N VAL A 56 -51.37 -12.32 19.20
CA VAL A 56 -50.46 -11.41 19.91
C VAL A 56 -49.23 -12.13 20.45
N THR A 57 -49.38 -13.32 21.03
CA THR A 57 -48.24 -14.09 21.53
C THR A 57 -47.29 -14.53 20.41
N ASN A 58 -47.83 -14.85 19.23
CA ASN A 58 -47.02 -15.23 18.07
C ASN A 58 -46.23 -14.02 17.54
N GLU A 59 -46.88 -12.85 17.43
CA GLU A 59 -46.20 -11.62 17.02
C GLU A 59 -45.10 -11.21 18.01
N LEU A 60 -45.37 -11.28 19.32
CA LEU A 60 -44.36 -11.01 20.34
C LEU A 60 -43.18 -12.00 20.26
N HIS A 61 -43.47 -13.27 20.00
CA HIS A 61 -42.41 -14.27 19.79
C HIS A 61 -41.58 -13.98 18.54
N ASN A 62 -42.21 -13.58 17.43
CA ASN A 62 -41.53 -13.19 16.20
C ASN A 62 -40.64 -11.96 16.41
N ILE A 63 -41.15 -10.93 17.11
CA ILE A 63 -40.37 -9.74 17.47
C ILE A 63 -39.17 -10.12 18.33
N ASN A 64 -39.37 -10.98 19.33
CA ASN A 64 -38.27 -11.44 20.18
C ASN A 64 -37.18 -12.16 19.37
N ASN A 65 -37.58 -13.02 18.42
CA ASN A 65 -36.63 -13.69 17.53
C ASN A 65 -35.86 -12.70 16.64
N GLN A 66 -36.54 -11.68 16.10
CA GLN A 66 -35.87 -10.62 15.33
C GLN A 66 -34.87 -9.83 16.18
N ILE A 67 -35.21 -9.55 17.44
CA ILE A 67 -34.31 -8.87 18.39
C ILE A 67 -33.06 -9.72 18.64
N VAL A 68 -33.19 -11.03 18.84
CA VAL A 68 -32.05 -11.94 19.02
C VAL A 68 -31.15 -11.94 17.78
N MET A 69 -31.72 -12.10 16.58
CA MET A 69 -30.95 -12.07 15.33
C MET A 69 -30.26 -10.72 15.10
N PHE A 70 -30.91 -9.63 15.50
CA PHE A 70 -30.31 -8.30 15.43
C PHE A 70 -29.13 -8.15 16.39
N GLN A 71 -29.26 -8.63 17.62
CA GLN A 71 -28.16 -8.65 18.60
C GLN A 71 -26.97 -9.46 18.09
N GLU A 72 -27.21 -10.63 17.49
CA GLU A 72 -26.18 -11.45 16.87
C GLU A 72 -25.48 -10.71 15.72
N SER A 73 -26.26 -10.03 14.87
CA SER A 73 -25.72 -9.24 13.77
C SER A 73 -24.83 -8.09 14.29
N VAL A 74 -25.28 -7.37 15.31
CA VAL A 74 -24.50 -6.29 15.93
C VAL A 74 -23.21 -6.83 16.56
N ALA A 75 -23.28 -7.95 17.27
CA ALA A 75 -22.09 -8.58 17.86
C ALA A 75 -21.09 -9.01 16.78
N PHE A 76 -21.58 -9.59 15.67
CA PHE A 76 -20.75 -9.94 14.51
C PHE A 76 -20.08 -8.71 13.91
N TYR A 77 -20.83 -7.63 13.64
CA TYR A 77 -20.25 -6.40 13.10
C TYR A 77 -19.23 -5.76 14.03
N ASN A 78 -19.48 -5.79 15.34
CA ASN A 78 -18.54 -5.28 16.32
C ASN A 78 -17.22 -6.07 16.30
N ASN A 79 -17.29 -7.40 16.23
CA ASN A 79 -16.10 -8.23 16.11
C ASN A 79 -15.32 -7.95 14.82
N CYS A 80 -16.00 -7.84 13.68
CA CYS A 80 -15.37 -7.47 12.42
C CYS A 80 -14.72 -6.08 12.48
N TYR A 81 -15.35 -5.12 13.16
CA TYR A 81 -14.81 -3.78 13.36
C TYR A 81 -13.53 -3.81 14.21
N GLU A 82 -13.55 -4.52 15.33
CA GLU A 82 -12.38 -4.66 16.21
C GLU A 82 -11.22 -5.37 15.51
N ASP A 83 -11.49 -6.41 14.73
CA ASP A 83 -10.47 -7.11 13.95
C ASP A 83 -9.87 -6.21 12.86
N MET A 84 -10.71 -5.42 12.18
CA MET A 84 -10.26 -4.44 11.19
C MET A 84 -9.40 -3.36 11.82
N LYS A 85 -9.80 -2.85 12.99
CA LYS A 85 -9.04 -1.85 13.75
C LYS A 85 -7.67 -2.38 14.15
N LYS A 86 -7.59 -3.58 14.74
CA LYS A 86 -6.31 -4.22 15.09
C LYS A 86 -5.40 -4.40 13.89
N ASN A 87 -5.97 -4.84 12.76
CA ASN A 87 -5.20 -4.99 11.53
C ASN A 87 -4.66 -3.64 11.03
N LEU A 88 -5.47 -2.58 11.10
CA LEU A 88 -5.05 -1.24 10.70
C LEU A 88 -3.92 -0.73 11.62
N GLU A 89 -4.07 -0.83 12.94
CA GLU A 89 -3.05 -0.44 13.91
C GLU A 89 -1.73 -1.21 13.70
N ALA A 90 -1.80 -2.51 13.41
CA ALA A 90 -0.62 -3.31 13.10
C ALA A 90 0.06 -2.88 11.78
N LYS A 91 -0.72 -2.49 10.76
CA LYS A 91 -0.17 -2.00 9.49
C LYS A 91 0.46 -0.62 9.66
N ASP A 92 -0.15 0.27 10.43
CA ASP A 92 0.41 1.59 10.73
C ASP A 92 1.75 1.46 11.46
N ALA A 93 1.85 0.57 12.45
CA ALA A 93 3.12 0.30 13.14
C ALA A 93 4.22 -0.20 12.18
N ILE A 94 3.87 -1.06 11.21
CA ILE A 94 4.81 -1.52 10.18
C ILE A 94 5.22 -0.36 9.26
N ILE A 95 4.28 0.49 8.86
CA ILE A 95 4.57 1.66 8.02
C ILE A 95 5.54 2.60 8.72
N ASP A 96 5.30 2.90 10.01
CA ASP A 96 6.17 3.75 10.81
C ASP A 96 7.58 3.18 10.92
N GLN A 97 7.68 1.87 11.17
CA GLN A 97 8.97 1.18 11.22
C GLN A 97 9.70 1.25 9.88
N LEU A 98 9.01 0.99 8.76
CA LEU A 98 9.59 1.07 7.42
C LEU A 98 10.04 2.49 7.07
N GLN A 99 9.29 3.51 7.48
CA GLN A 99 9.68 4.91 7.30
C GLN A 99 10.93 5.27 8.12
N ALA A 100 11.03 4.78 9.36
CA ALA A 100 12.21 4.98 10.20
C ALA A 100 13.44 4.30 9.60
N ASP A 101 13.30 3.05 9.15
CA ASP A 101 14.37 2.30 8.51
C ASP A 101 14.82 2.96 7.19
N ASN A 102 13.88 3.44 6.37
CA ASN A 102 14.22 4.15 5.13
C ASN A 102 15.01 5.44 5.41
N LYS A 103 14.59 6.25 6.39
CA LYS A 103 15.34 7.45 6.81
C LYS A 103 16.75 7.12 7.29
N ARG A 104 16.91 6.03 8.06
CA ARG A 104 18.24 5.55 8.50
C ARG A 104 19.09 5.16 7.29
N LEU A 105 18.56 4.33 6.39
CA LEU A 105 19.29 3.89 5.20
C LEU A 105 19.71 5.06 4.30
N LEU A 106 18.84 6.06 4.11
CA LEU A 106 19.20 7.26 3.36
C LEU A 106 20.34 8.03 4.02
N THR A 107 20.34 8.11 5.35
CA THR A 107 21.41 8.76 6.12
C THR A 107 22.73 8.00 5.95
N ASP A 108 22.69 6.66 6.05
CA ASP A 108 23.87 5.80 5.88
C ASP A 108 24.44 5.91 4.45
N VAL A 109 23.57 5.95 3.43
CA VAL A 109 23.98 6.14 2.04
C VAL A 109 24.68 7.49 1.88
N VAL A 110 24.14 8.58 2.43
CA VAL A 110 24.76 9.90 2.36
C VAL A 110 26.13 9.93 3.06
N ASP A 111 26.26 9.32 4.25
CA ASP A 111 27.54 9.21 4.97
C ASP A 111 28.57 8.43 4.15
N LEU A 112 28.20 7.24 3.67
CA LEU A 112 29.08 6.38 2.90
C LEU A 112 29.51 7.03 1.59
N THR A 113 28.59 7.71 0.88
CA THR A 113 28.92 8.47 -0.32
C THR A 113 29.91 9.60 0.00
N SER A 114 29.69 10.36 1.08
CA SER A 114 30.61 11.42 1.49
C SER A 114 32.01 10.87 1.81
N ARG A 115 32.10 9.78 2.56
CA ARG A 115 33.36 9.11 2.89
C ARG A 115 34.07 8.57 1.65
N LEU A 116 33.31 7.98 0.71
CA LEU A 116 33.85 7.51 -0.55
C LEU A 116 34.45 8.67 -1.35
N THR A 117 33.73 9.79 -1.47
CA THR A 117 34.23 11.00 -2.14
C THR A 117 35.52 11.52 -1.51
N ILE A 118 35.63 11.52 -0.18
CA ILE A 118 36.88 11.92 0.51
C ILE A 118 38.04 10.96 0.18
N VAL A 119 37.78 9.65 0.16
CA VAL A 119 38.81 8.66 -0.19
C VAL A 119 39.24 8.82 -1.65
N GLU A 120 38.30 9.00 -2.56
CA GLU A 120 38.58 9.25 -3.98
C GLU A 120 39.39 10.55 -4.17
N GLN A 121 39.01 11.62 -3.48
CA GLN A 121 39.74 12.88 -3.46
C GLN A 121 41.18 12.66 -2.97
N HIS A 122 41.37 12.00 -1.82
CA HIS A 122 42.71 11.71 -1.29
C HIS A 122 43.53 10.82 -2.24
N MET A 123 42.89 9.92 -2.99
CA MET A 123 43.58 9.12 -4.01
C MET A 123 44.01 9.95 -5.22
N ARG A 124 43.33 11.07 -5.51
CA ARG A 124 43.68 12.01 -6.59
C ARG A 124 44.59 13.14 -6.14
N ASP A 125 44.61 13.50 -4.86
CA ASP A 125 45.44 14.58 -4.33
C ASP A 125 46.94 14.31 -4.54
N SER A 126 47.32 13.03 -4.67
CA SER A 126 48.70 12.61 -4.98
C SER A 126 48.97 12.43 -6.48
N ASN A 127 47.97 12.64 -7.34
CA ASN A 127 48.08 12.52 -8.77
C ASN A 127 48.21 13.92 -9.38
N LEU A 128 49.26 14.15 -10.17
CA LEU A 128 49.46 15.42 -10.84
C LEU A 128 48.89 15.35 -12.27
N GLU A 129 47.82 16.10 -12.57
CA GLU A 129 47.24 16.12 -13.92
C GLU A 129 47.97 17.14 -14.79
N ILE A 130 48.81 16.65 -15.72
CA ILE A 130 49.47 17.51 -16.71
C ILE A 130 48.64 17.53 -17.99
N ASN A 131 48.06 18.69 -18.30
CA ASN A 131 47.24 18.91 -19.49
C ASN A 131 48.04 19.62 -20.59
N GLY A 132 47.73 19.30 -21.85
CA GLY A 132 48.24 20.04 -23.00
C GLY A 132 49.65 19.66 -23.46
N ILE A 133 50.11 18.45 -23.15
CA ILE A 133 51.33 17.89 -23.75
C ILE A 133 51.02 17.51 -25.21
N PRO A 134 51.78 18.03 -26.19
CA PRO A 134 51.63 17.63 -27.59
C PRO A 134 51.94 16.13 -27.73
N GLU A 135 51.01 15.38 -28.29
CA GLU A 135 51.14 13.93 -28.42
C GLU A 135 51.94 13.53 -29.67
N HIS A 136 52.95 12.69 -29.50
CA HIS A 136 53.70 12.10 -30.61
C HIS A 136 53.60 10.57 -30.59
N HIS A 137 53.28 9.97 -31.75
CA HIS A 137 53.02 8.51 -31.89
C HIS A 137 54.09 7.59 -31.28
N ASN A 138 55.34 8.04 -31.14
CA ASN A 138 56.45 7.23 -30.62
C ASN A 138 57.17 7.90 -29.44
N GLU A 139 56.52 8.82 -28.72
CA GLU A 139 57.14 9.41 -27.54
C GLU A 139 57.10 8.49 -26.32
N ASN A 140 58.09 8.65 -25.46
CA ASN A 140 58.11 8.01 -24.16
C ASN A 140 57.63 9.03 -23.12
N LEU A 141 56.45 8.80 -22.55
CA LEU A 141 55.83 9.70 -21.58
C LEU A 141 56.72 9.94 -20.35
N ALA A 142 57.53 8.94 -19.95
CA ALA A 142 58.45 9.08 -18.83
C ALA A 142 59.61 10.04 -19.13
N SER A 143 60.11 10.06 -20.37
CA SER A 143 61.15 11.02 -20.77
C SER A 143 60.56 12.42 -20.93
N ALA A 144 59.36 12.57 -21.50
CA ALA A 144 58.67 13.85 -21.60
C ALA A 144 58.38 14.46 -20.21
N GLY A 145 57.92 13.65 -19.25
CA GLY A 145 57.73 14.10 -17.86
C GLY A 145 59.04 14.54 -17.19
N SER A 146 60.15 13.86 -17.48
CA SER A 146 61.47 14.24 -16.97
C SER A 146 61.95 15.57 -17.56
N GLU A 147 61.76 15.79 -18.86
CA GLU A 147 62.11 17.05 -19.53
C GLU A 147 61.30 18.24 -19.00
N LEU A 148 60.01 18.05 -18.74
CA LEU A 148 59.15 19.04 -18.09
C LEU A 148 59.61 19.36 -16.67
N ALA A 149 60.05 18.34 -15.91
CA ALA A 149 60.58 18.54 -14.56
C ALA A 149 61.89 19.34 -14.54
N PHE A 150 62.75 19.18 -15.57
CA PHE A 150 64.00 19.94 -15.70
C PHE A 150 63.80 21.42 -16.07
N ALA A 151 62.70 21.77 -16.73
CA ALA A 151 62.39 23.15 -17.12
C ALA A 151 62.01 24.04 -15.91
N GLN A 152 61.50 23.45 -14.83
CA GLN A 152 61.34 24.13 -13.54
C GLN A 152 62.64 24.03 -12.74
N LYS A 153 63.10 25.14 -12.16
CA LYS A 153 64.37 25.20 -11.39
C LYS A 153 64.45 24.05 -10.37
N PRO A 154 65.61 23.40 -10.22
CA PRO A 154 65.71 22.10 -9.56
C PRO A 154 65.53 22.24 -8.06
N GLN A 155 64.33 21.92 -7.57
CA GLN A 155 64.08 21.74 -6.13
C GLN A 155 63.38 20.42 -5.80
N GLN A 156 62.88 19.67 -6.79
CA GLN A 156 62.46 18.28 -6.63
C GLN A 156 63.41 17.33 -7.39
N ALA A 157 63.98 16.35 -6.69
CA ALA A 157 64.74 15.28 -7.33
C ALA A 157 63.78 14.38 -8.14
N ALA A 158 64.10 14.13 -9.41
CA ALA A 158 63.30 13.34 -10.36
C ALA A 158 63.13 11.83 -10.01
N ARG A 159 63.30 11.44 -8.74
CA ARG A 159 63.31 10.04 -8.29
C ARG A 159 61.95 9.52 -7.84
N ASP A 160 60.93 10.37 -7.78
CA ASP A 160 59.66 10.02 -7.11
C ASP A 160 58.48 9.77 -8.06
N ILE A 161 58.69 9.67 -9.39
CA ILE A 161 57.63 9.31 -10.34
C ILE A 161 57.56 7.79 -10.47
N LEU A 162 56.52 7.16 -9.92
CA LEU A 162 56.40 5.69 -9.91
C LEU A 162 55.93 5.11 -11.25
N GLU A 163 54.97 5.76 -11.90
CA GLU A 163 54.35 5.31 -13.15
C GLU A 163 53.75 6.54 -13.85
N ALA A 164 53.68 6.48 -15.18
CA ALA A 164 53.05 7.47 -16.04
C ALA A 164 52.11 6.72 -16.97
N THR A 165 50.81 6.86 -16.76
CA THR A 165 49.78 6.19 -17.56
C THR A 165 49.03 7.20 -18.39
N ASP A 166 48.65 6.79 -19.59
CA ASP A 166 47.78 7.53 -20.48
C ASP A 166 46.32 7.07 -20.31
N ASP A 167 45.43 8.01 -20.00
CA ASP A 167 43.98 7.79 -20.01
C ASP A 167 43.46 7.86 -21.47
N ALA A 168 43.65 6.77 -22.22
CA ALA A 168 43.08 6.62 -23.55
C ALA A 168 41.55 6.42 -23.46
N CYS A 169 40.80 7.51 -23.34
CA CYS A 169 39.34 7.46 -23.40
C CYS A 169 38.89 7.32 -24.87
N ALA A 170 38.45 6.11 -25.25
CA ALA A 170 38.15 5.70 -26.63
C ALA A 170 37.07 6.51 -27.40
N TYR A 171 36.49 7.56 -26.82
CA TYR A 171 35.37 8.32 -27.41
C TYR A 171 35.47 9.85 -27.26
N ASN A 172 36.61 10.41 -26.84
CA ASN A 172 36.74 11.87 -26.69
C ASN A 172 38.08 12.37 -27.26
N THR A 173 38.03 13.27 -28.24
CA THR A 173 39.17 14.00 -28.84
C THR A 173 39.71 15.08 -27.89
N ARG A 174 39.96 14.72 -26.63
CA ARG A 174 40.64 15.59 -25.66
C ARG A 174 42.08 15.10 -25.47
N PRO A 175 43.07 16.00 -25.36
CA PRO A 175 44.47 15.62 -25.20
C PRO A 175 44.69 14.81 -23.90
N MET A 176 45.65 13.87 -23.97
CA MET A 176 45.99 12.87 -22.96
C MET A 176 46.27 13.44 -21.57
N ARG A 177 46.10 12.58 -20.56
CA ARG A 177 46.43 12.83 -19.16
C ARG A 177 47.53 11.89 -18.71
N ILE A 178 48.58 12.44 -18.11
CA ILE A 178 49.65 11.68 -17.46
C ILE A 178 49.52 11.88 -15.95
N LEU A 179 49.53 10.80 -15.16
CA LEU A 179 49.49 10.84 -13.70
C LEU A 179 50.82 10.34 -13.12
N PRO A 180 51.71 11.19 -12.56
CA PRO A 180 52.85 10.73 -11.80
C PRO A 180 52.42 10.38 -10.37
N LEU A 181 52.73 9.15 -9.96
CA LEU A 181 52.47 8.60 -8.62
C LEU A 181 53.62 8.95 -7.65
N SER A 182 53.29 9.42 -6.44
CA SER A 182 54.26 9.51 -5.33
C SER A 182 54.14 8.32 -4.35
N VAL A 183 55.25 8.03 -3.68
CA VAL A 183 55.61 6.77 -2.99
C VAL A 183 54.55 6.26 -1.99
N GLY A 184 54.07 5.02 -2.19
CA GLY A 184 53.58 4.18 -1.09
C GLY A 184 52.23 3.45 -1.24
N ARG A 185 51.56 3.40 -2.39
CA ARG A 185 50.31 2.61 -2.56
C ARG A 185 50.19 1.93 -3.92
N ARG A 186 49.55 0.74 -3.94
CA ARG A 186 49.36 -0.16 -5.08
C ARG A 186 48.33 0.39 -6.09
N VAL A 187 48.62 0.23 -7.38
CA VAL A 187 47.74 0.59 -8.51
C VAL A 187 46.84 -0.59 -8.90
N MET A 188 45.59 -0.28 -9.20
CA MET A 188 44.57 -1.19 -9.72
C MET A 188 44.39 -0.92 -11.22
N MET A 189 44.61 -1.94 -12.06
CA MET A 189 44.31 -1.88 -13.48
C MET A 189 42.81 -2.10 -13.71
N ILE A 190 42.16 -1.21 -14.46
CA ILE A 190 40.88 -1.51 -15.10
C ILE A 190 41.10 -1.32 -16.60
N ARG A 191 41.01 -2.44 -17.33
CA ARG A 191 41.02 -2.49 -18.81
C ARG A 191 39.63 -2.15 -19.36
#